data_AF-A0A7S1QN43-F1
#
_entry.id   AF-A0A7S1QN43-F1
#
_cell.length_a   1.000
_cell.length_b   1.000
_cell.length_c   1.000
_cell.angle_alpha   90.00
_cell.angle_beta   90.00
_cell.angle_gamma   90.00
#
_symmetry.space_group_name_H-M   'P 1'
#
loop_
_entity.id
_entity.type
_entity.pdbx_description
1 polymer ?
#
loop_
_entity_poly.entity_id
_entity_poly.type
_entity_poly.pdbx_seq_one_letter_code
_entity_poly.pdbx_strand_id
1 'polypeptide(L)'
;VRLAVHEGLRLFRDRLVTETEQRWIDEFVDECFTNAFPGLDTTCLQRPILFTTILTRAYTSVDLEDLRKHVQERLKMFADEEMDVQLVVFDSMLDHLIRIDRVLRQPLGHMLLAGASGVGKTVLSKFAAWLSNMSVFQIK
;
A
#
# COMPACT_ATOMS: atom_id res chain seq x y z
N VAL A 1 -4.27 -11.60 14.40
CA VAL A 1 -5.20 -11.88 13.28
C VAL A 1 -5.21 -10.78 12.22
N ARG A 2 -5.37 -9.49 12.57
CA ARG A 2 -5.35 -8.36 11.62
C ARG A 2 -4.19 -8.36 10.61
N LEU A 3 -2.96 -8.67 11.04
CA LEU A 3 -1.81 -8.83 10.14
C LEU A 3 -2.04 -9.95 9.12
N ALA A 4 -2.49 -11.13 9.54
CA ALA A 4 -2.76 -12.25 8.62
C ALA A 4 -3.88 -11.93 7.62
N VAL A 5 -4.89 -11.16 8.03
CA VAL A 5 -5.93 -10.63 7.13
C VAL A 5 -5.29 -9.69 6.10
N HIS A 6 -4.45 -8.74 6.54
CA HIS A 6 -3.70 -7.86 5.64
C HIS A 6 -2.90 -8.67 4.60
N GLU A 7 -2.14 -9.67 5.05
CA GLU A 7 -1.37 -10.56 4.17
C GLU A 7 -2.26 -11.28 3.14
N GLY A 8 -3.40 -11.81 3.57
CA GLY A 8 -4.38 -12.44 2.68
C GLY A 8 -4.88 -11.48 1.61
N LEU A 9 -5.23 -10.25 1.98
CA LEU A 9 -5.64 -9.23 1.01
C LEU A 9 -4.51 -8.90 0.04
N ARG A 10 -3.25 -8.74 0.48
CA ARG A 10 -2.14 -8.47 -0.43
C ARG A 10 -1.85 -9.60 -1.41
N LEU A 11 -2.02 -10.85 -0.99
CA LEU A 11 -1.79 -12.01 -1.84
C LEU A 11 -2.89 -12.22 -2.89
N PHE A 12 -4.15 -11.98 -2.53
CA PHE A 12 -5.29 -12.32 -3.38
C PHE A 12 -5.97 -11.11 -4.00
N ARG A 13 -6.24 -10.05 -3.22
CA ARG A 13 -7.00 -8.88 -3.67
C ARG A 13 -6.22 -7.99 -4.63
N ASP A 14 -4.92 -7.84 -4.45
CA ASP A 14 -4.09 -6.90 -5.24
C ASP A 14 -4.05 -7.24 -6.74
N ARG A 15 -4.43 -8.47 -7.13
CA ARG A 15 -4.48 -8.95 -8.52
C ARG A 15 -5.86 -8.80 -9.18
N LEU A 16 -6.88 -8.43 -8.41
CA LEU A 16 -8.27 -8.35 -8.89
C LEU A 16 -8.55 -6.97 -9.48
N VAL A 17 -9.29 -6.96 -10.58
CA VAL A 17 -9.54 -5.74 -11.37
C VAL A 17 -10.88 -5.12 -11.01
N THR A 18 -11.94 -5.94 -10.89
CA THR A 18 -13.30 -5.41 -10.71
C THR A 18 -13.63 -5.19 -9.23
N GLU A 19 -14.44 -4.17 -8.95
CA GLU A 19 -14.93 -3.91 -7.60
C GLU A 19 -15.73 -5.08 -7.02
N THR A 20 -16.46 -5.82 -7.88
CA THR A 20 -17.21 -7.00 -7.50
C THR A 20 -16.29 -8.11 -6.98
N GLU A 21 -15.21 -8.42 -7.69
CA GLU A 21 -14.23 -9.42 -7.25
C GLU A 21 -13.49 -8.96 -5.99
N GLN A 22 -13.15 -7.67 -5.91
CA GLN A 22 -12.50 -7.11 -4.72
C GLN A 22 -13.41 -7.18 -3.49
N ARG A 23 -14.70 -6.91 -3.64
CA ARG A 23 -15.66 -7.06 -2.54
C ARG A 23 -15.83 -8.52 -2.14
N TRP A 24 -15.94 -9.41 -3.13
CA TRP A 24 -16.03 -10.85 -2.89
C TRP A 24 -14.84 -11.38 -2.08
N ILE A 25 -13.61 -11.01 -2.44
CA ILE A 25 -12.44 -11.46 -1.67
C ILE A 25 -12.39 -10.83 -0.28
N ASP A 26 -12.83 -9.58 -0.13
CA ASP A 26 -12.91 -8.91 1.17
C ASP A 26 -13.85 -9.68 2.12
N GLU A 27 -15.03 -10.08 1.64
CA GLU A 27 -16.02 -10.87 2.39
C GLU A 27 -15.54 -12.31 2.65
N PHE A 28 -14.95 -12.96 1.64
CA PHE A 28 -14.44 -14.33 1.76
C PHE A 28 -13.30 -14.45 2.78
N VAL A 29 -12.38 -13.48 2.80
CA VAL A 29 -11.29 -13.44 3.78
C VAL A 29 -11.87 -13.26 5.20
N ASP A 30 -12.83 -12.35 5.39
CA ASP A 30 -13.47 -12.17 6.69
C ASP A 30 -14.15 -13.44 7.19
N GLU A 31 -14.88 -14.14 6.32
CA GLU A 31 -15.54 -15.40 6.63
C GLU A 31 -14.52 -16.47 7.05
N CYS A 32 -13.42 -16.63 6.28
CA CYS A 32 -12.37 -17.59 6.61
C CYS A 32 -11.78 -17.35 8.00
N PHE A 33 -11.45 -16.10 8.34
CA PHE A 33 -10.85 -15.77 9.63
C PHE A 33 -11.87 -15.84 10.78
N THR A 34 -13.13 -15.49 10.55
CA THR A 34 -14.19 -15.64 11.55
C THR A 34 -14.44 -17.11 11.88
N ASN A 35 -14.46 -17.98 10.87
CA ASN A 35 -14.64 -19.42 11.05
C ASN A 35 -13.42 -20.10 11.68
N ALA A 36 -12.20 -19.67 11.31
CA ALA A 36 -10.96 -20.26 11.83
C ALA A 36 -10.64 -19.83 13.28
N PHE A 37 -11.11 -18.66 13.73
CA PHE A 37 -10.82 -18.10 15.04
C PHE A 37 -12.11 -17.80 15.82
N PRO A 38 -12.69 -18.79 16.55
CA PRO A 38 -13.84 -18.54 17.41
C PRO A 38 -13.54 -17.46 18.47
N GLY A 39 -14.40 -16.46 18.58
CA GLY A 39 -14.19 -15.32 19.48
C GLY A 39 -13.25 -14.25 18.95
N LEU A 40 -13.01 -14.21 17.63
CA LEU A 40 -12.26 -13.16 16.97
C LEU A 40 -12.81 -11.76 17.32
N ASP A 41 -11.91 -10.88 17.75
CA ASP A 41 -12.22 -9.46 17.88
C ASP A 41 -12.48 -8.85 16.49
N THR A 42 -13.69 -8.32 16.28
CA THR A 42 -14.14 -7.75 15.01
C THR A 42 -13.33 -6.52 14.60
N THR A 43 -12.65 -5.85 15.53
CA THR A 43 -11.73 -4.75 15.20
C THR A 43 -10.59 -5.20 14.28
N CYS A 44 -10.21 -6.48 14.32
CA CYS A 44 -9.20 -7.04 13.43
C CYS A 44 -9.62 -7.00 11.96
N LEU A 45 -10.92 -7.00 11.66
CA LEU A 45 -11.48 -6.98 10.31
C LEU A 45 -11.90 -5.58 9.85
N GLN A 46 -11.81 -4.55 10.71
CA GLN A 46 -12.23 -3.20 10.35
C GLN A 46 -11.28 -2.56 9.31
N ARG A 47 -11.85 -2.03 8.22
CA ARG A 47 -11.10 -1.34 7.15
C ARG A 47 -10.98 0.16 7.49
N PRO A 48 -9.92 0.85 7.00
CA PRO A 48 -8.83 0.34 6.16
C PRO A 48 -7.81 -0.49 6.93
N ILE A 49 -7.19 -1.48 6.28
CA ILE A 49 -6.16 -2.36 6.88
C ILE A 49 -4.78 -1.99 6.32
N LEU A 50 -4.12 -1.04 6.98
CA LEU A 50 -2.85 -0.46 6.56
C LEU A 50 -1.71 -0.98 7.45
N PHE A 51 -0.69 -1.59 6.84
CA PHE A 51 0.55 -1.98 7.51
C PHE A 51 1.74 -1.43 6.75
N THR A 52 2.67 -0.79 7.46
CA THR A 52 3.85 -0.16 6.85
C THR A 52 4.97 0.07 7.86
N THR A 53 6.18 0.31 7.36
CA THR A 53 7.32 0.84 8.12
C THR A 53 7.59 2.32 7.83
N ILE A 54 6.71 2.99 7.09
CA ILE A 54 6.92 4.41 6.70
C ILE A 54 6.89 5.32 7.94
N LEU A 55 5.96 5.08 8.87
CA LEU A 55 5.84 5.88 10.09
C LEU A 55 6.79 5.44 11.20
N THR A 56 7.03 4.13 11.31
CA THR A 56 7.86 3.54 12.36
C THR A 56 8.83 2.54 11.75
N ARG A 57 9.99 2.32 12.38
CA ARG A 57 10.95 1.30 11.90
C ARG A 57 10.41 -0.14 11.95
N ALA A 58 9.27 -0.36 12.62
CA ALA A 58 8.63 -1.66 12.73
C ALA A 58 7.46 -1.78 11.74
N TYR A 59 7.23 -2.98 11.22
CA TYR A 59 6.10 -3.24 10.34
C TYR A 59 4.82 -3.40 11.18
N THR A 60 4.05 -2.33 11.31
CA THR A 60 2.90 -2.26 12.23
C THR A 60 1.66 -1.70 11.54
N SER A 61 0.50 -1.94 12.17
CA SER A 61 -0.76 -1.27 11.76
C SER A 61 -0.62 0.23 12.00
N VAL A 62 -1.16 1.05 11.10
CA VAL A 62 -1.11 2.51 11.20
C VAL A 62 -2.47 3.14 10.91
N ASP A 63 -2.72 4.31 11.48
CA ASP A 63 -3.87 5.15 11.16
C ASP A 63 -3.68 5.86 9.81
N LEU A 64 -4.79 5.98 9.07
CA LEU A 64 -4.80 6.60 7.75
C LEU A 64 -4.35 8.07 7.81
N GLU A 65 -4.78 8.80 8.83
CA GLU A 65 -4.55 10.24 8.94
C GLU A 65 -3.10 10.56 9.30
N ASP A 66 -2.50 9.75 10.17
CA ASP A 66 -1.06 9.85 10.48
C ASP A 66 -0.21 9.51 9.25
N LEU A 67 -0.59 8.44 8.53
CA LEU A 67 0.08 8.06 7.28
C LEU A 67 -0.05 9.17 6.24
N ARG A 68 -1.24 9.74 6.07
CA ARG A 68 -1.52 10.83 5.12
C ARG A 68 -0.65 12.03 5.40
N LYS A 69 -0.61 12.49 6.65
CA LYS A 69 0.19 13.65 7.06
C LYS A 69 1.66 13.44 6.78
N HIS A 70 2.22 12.29 7.19
CA HIS A 70 3.62 11.99 6.97
C HIS A 70 3.96 11.88 5.48
N VAL A 71 3.15 11.15 4.71
CA VAL A 71 3.37 10.98 3.26
C VAL A 71 3.26 12.32 2.54
N GLN A 72 2.37 13.22 2.96
CA GLN A 72 2.23 14.54 2.36
C GLN A 72 3.49 15.40 2.55
N GLU A 73 4.09 15.37 3.74
CA GLU A 73 5.36 16.06 4.01
C GLU A 73 6.50 15.47 3.16
N ARG A 74 6.60 14.13 3.10
CA ARG A 74 7.62 13.44 2.30
C ARG A 74 7.45 13.68 0.79
N LEU A 75 6.21 13.69 0.31
CA LEU A 75 5.89 13.91 -1.10
C LEU A 75 6.28 15.31 -1.56
N LYS A 76 6.11 16.32 -0.69
CA LYS A 76 6.53 17.68 -0.97
C LYS A 76 8.05 17.76 -1.17
N MET A 77 8.84 17.15 -0.27
CA MET A 77 10.30 17.10 -0.40
C MET A 77 10.73 16.40 -1.69
N PHE A 78 10.12 15.25 -2.00
CA PHE A 78 10.38 14.54 -3.27
C PHE A 78 10.04 15.41 -4.49
N ALA A 79 8.91 16.10 -4.49
CA ALA A 79 8.50 16.97 -5.58
C ALA A 79 9.50 18.11 -5.82
N ASP A 80 9.97 18.74 -4.74
CA ASP A 80 10.94 19.84 -4.78
C ASP A 80 12.33 19.35 -5.26
N GLU A 81 12.73 18.12 -4.93
CA GLU A 81 14.03 17.54 -5.30
C GLU A 81 14.07 16.97 -6.73
N GLU A 82 13.01 16.28 -7.17
CA GLU A 82 13.07 15.37 -8.33
C GLU A 82 12.20 15.77 -9.53
N MET A 83 11.17 16.61 -9.33
CA MET A 83 10.12 16.76 -10.34
C MET A 83 9.69 18.20 -10.66
N ASP A 84 9.82 19.15 -9.74
CA ASP A 84 9.30 20.53 -9.87
C ASP A 84 7.80 20.56 -10.25
N VAL A 85 7.00 19.65 -9.66
CA VAL A 85 5.55 19.51 -9.91
C VAL A 85 4.80 19.36 -8.59
N GLN A 86 3.68 20.06 -8.42
CA GLN A 86 2.79 19.85 -7.27
C GLN A 86 2.04 18.52 -7.38
N LEU A 87 2.24 17.66 -6.37
CA LEU A 87 1.52 16.40 -6.22
C LEU A 87 0.54 16.48 -5.04
N VAL A 88 -0.61 15.83 -5.19
CA VAL A 88 -1.67 15.78 -4.17
C VAL A 88 -1.81 14.33 -3.68
N VAL A 89 -1.95 14.18 -2.35
CA VAL A 89 -2.14 12.87 -1.71
C VAL A 89 -3.63 12.51 -1.69
N PHE A 90 -3.94 11.29 -2.12
CA PHE A 90 -5.27 10.68 -2.03
C PHE A 90 -5.17 9.33 -1.31
N ASP A 91 -6.26 8.87 -0.70
CA ASP A 91 -6.27 7.63 0.11
C ASP A 91 -5.88 6.40 -0.72
N SER A 92 -6.30 6.35 -1.99
CA SER A 92 -5.89 5.30 -2.92
C SER A 92 -4.39 5.33 -3.25
N MET A 93 -3.77 6.52 -3.27
CA MET A 93 -2.33 6.66 -3.45
C MET A 93 -1.58 6.09 -2.24
N LEU A 94 -2.07 6.33 -1.02
CA LEU A 94 -1.46 5.81 0.21
C LEU A 94 -1.49 4.28 0.22
N ASP A 95 -2.61 3.67 -0.16
CA ASP A 95 -2.72 2.22 -0.24
C ASP A 95 -1.81 1.63 -1.34
N HIS A 96 -1.71 2.25 -2.51
CA HIS A 96 -0.74 1.82 -3.53
C HIS A 96 0.72 2.01 -3.08
N LEU A 97 1.03 3.09 -2.36
CA LEU A 97 2.37 3.37 -1.86
C LEU A 97 2.84 2.26 -0.91
N ILE A 98 2.01 1.87 0.06
CA ILE A 98 2.38 0.81 1.02
C ILE A 98 2.52 -0.56 0.33
N ARG A 99 1.76 -0.82 -0.75
CA ARG A 99 1.93 -2.04 -1.56
C ARG A 99 3.28 -2.05 -2.27
N ILE A 100 3.66 -0.93 -2.89
CA ILE A 100 4.94 -0.78 -3.60
C ILE A 100 6.10 -0.91 -2.61
N ASP A 101 6.08 -0.13 -1.52
CA ASP A 101 7.10 -0.15 -0.47
C ASP A 101 7.31 -1.56 0.11
N ARG A 102 6.22 -2.29 0.36
CA ARG A 102 6.28 -3.68 0.82
C ARG A 102 7.02 -4.59 -0.16
N VAL A 103 6.76 -4.50 -1.47
CA VAL A 103 7.45 -5.35 -2.45
C VAL A 103 8.91 -4.95 -2.58
N LEU A 104 9.22 -3.64 -2.59
CA LEU A 104 10.60 -3.15 -2.68
C LEU A 104 11.47 -3.60 -1.48
N ARG A 105 10.87 -3.74 -0.29
CA ARG A 105 11.57 -4.23 0.91
C ARG A 105 11.85 -5.73 0.93
N GLN A 106 11.22 -6.52 0.05
CA GLN A 106 11.45 -7.96 -0.01
C GLN A 106 12.71 -8.28 -0.83
N PRO A 107 13.54 -9.24 -0.38
CA PRO A 107 14.60 -9.77 -1.24
C PRO A 107 13.96 -10.40 -2.48
N LEU A 108 14.51 -10.10 -3.66
CA LEU A 108 13.95 -10.51 -4.96
C LEU A 108 12.55 -9.94 -5.22
N GLY A 109 12.25 -8.77 -4.68
CA GLY A 109 11.00 -8.04 -4.90
C GLY A 109 10.85 -7.55 -6.34
N HIS A 110 9.98 -8.21 -7.11
CA HIS A 110 9.59 -7.80 -8.46
C HIS A 110 8.08 -7.55 -8.50
N MET A 111 7.66 -6.52 -9.23
CA MET A 111 6.25 -6.13 -9.31
C MET A 111 5.91 -5.59 -10.69
N LEU A 112 4.68 -5.87 -11.13
CA LEU A 112 4.06 -5.26 -12.30
C LEU A 112 2.96 -4.30 -11.85
N LEU A 113 3.08 -3.02 -12.23
CA LEU A 113 2.04 -2.02 -11.99
C LEU A 113 1.11 -1.92 -13.21
N ALA A 114 -0.07 -2.52 -13.11
CA ALA A 114 -1.10 -2.48 -14.14
C ALA A 114 -2.14 -1.39 -13.87
N GLY A 115 -2.47 -0.58 -14.87
CA GLY A 115 -3.48 0.47 -14.77
C GLY A 115 -3.43 1.45 -15.94
N ALA A 116 -4.45 2.28 -16.07
CA ALA A 116 -4.58 3.25 -17.17
C ALA A 116 -3.39 4.23 -17.25
N SER A 117 -3.17 4.84 -18.42
CA SER A 117 -2.18 5.90 -18.56
C SER A 117 -2.55 7.11 -17.71
N GLY A 118 -1.57 7.84 -17.19
CA GLY A 118 -1.79 9.07 -16.40
C GLY A 118 -2.14 8.87 -14.92
N VAL A 119 -2.39 7.65 -14.43
CA VAL A 119 -2.74 7.39 -13.02
C VAL A 119 -1.55 7.47 -12.04
N GLY A 120 -0.40 8.00 -12.47
CA GLY A 120 0.75 8.24 -11.61
C GLY A 120 1.64 7.03 -11.28
N LYS A 121 1.49 5.87 -11.94
CA LYS A 121 2.27 4.64 -11.66
C LYS A 121 3.78 4.87 -11.58
N THR A 122 4.34 5.57 -12.58
CA THR A 122 5.77 5.87 -12.66
C THR A 122 6.23 6.85 -11.58
N VAL A 123 5.39 7.82 -11.24
CA VAL A 123 5.70 8.81 -10.21
C VAL A 123 5.68 8.15 -8.84
N LEU A 124 4.67 7.31 -8.58
CA LEU A 124 4.52 6.61 -7.31
C LEU A 124 5.62 5.58 -7.07
N SER A 125 6.07 4.86 -8.11
CA SER A 125 7.19 3.93 -7.98
C SER A 125 8.52 4.65 -7.73
N LYS A 126 8.75 5.81 -8.37
CA LYS A 126 9.91 6.68 -8.10
C LYS A 126 9.87 7.22 -6.67
N PHE A 127 8.70 7.67 -6.20
CA PHE A 127 8.54 8.16 -4.85
C PHE A 127 8.77 7.06 -3.79
N ALA A 128 8.26 5.85 -4.00
CA ALA A 128 8.52 4.73 -3.10
C ALA A 128 10.01 4.34 -3.06
N ALA A 129 10.69 4.37 -4.20
CA ALA A 129 12.14 4.15 -4.28
C ALA A 129 12.92 5.25 -3.53
N TRP A 130 12.54 6.52 -3.73
CA TRP A 130 13.12 7.66 -3.01
C TRP A 130 12.92 7.54 -1.49
N LEU A 131 11.73 7.17 -1.02
CA LEU A 131 11.47 6.90 0.40
C LEU A 131 12.38 5.81 0.98
N SER A 132 12.72 4.81 0.16
CA SER A 132 13.59 3.70 0.53
C SER A 132 15.08 3.96 0.24
N ASN A 133 15.45 5.18 -0.16
CA ASN A 133 16.81 5.54 -0.62
C ASN A 133 17.37 4.60 -1.71
N MET A 134 16.51 4.15 -2.62
CA MET A 134 16.88 3.31 -3.76
C MET A 134 17.14 4.16 -5.01
N SER A 135 18.23 3.86 -5.71
CA SER A 135 18.51 4.48 -7.01
C SER A 135 17.54 3.96 -8.07
N VAL A 136 16.96 4.87 -8.85
CA VAL A 136 16.06 4.51 -9.96
C VAL A 136 16.82 4.53 -11.29
N PHE A 137 16.73 3.43 -12.03
CA PHE A 137 17.18 3.37 -13.42
C PHE A 137 15.97 3.17 -14.34
N GLN A 138 15.84 4.01 -15.35
CA GLN A 138 14.81 3.92 -16.38
C GLN A 138 15.48 3.75 -17.74
N ILE A 139 15.13 2.68 -18.45
CA ILE A 139 15.61 2.45 -19.81
C ILE A 139 15.06 3.57 -20.71
N LYS A 140 15.95 4.16 -21.53
CA LYS A 140 15.61 5.17 -22.54
C LYS A 140 15.34 4.51 -23.88
#